data_AF-A0A2K8PA43-F1
#
_entry.id   AF-A0A2K8PA43-F1
#
_cell.length_a   1.000
_cell.length_b   1.000
_cell.length_c   1.000
_cell.angle_alpha   90.00
_cell.angle_beta   90.00
_cell.angle_gamma   90.00
#
_symmetry.space_group_name_H-M   'P 1'
#
loop_
_entity.id
_entity.type
_entity.pdbx_description
1 polymer ?
#
loop_
_entity_poly.entity_id
_entity_poly.type
_entity_poly.pdbx_seq_one_letter_code
_entity_poly.pdbx_strand_id
1 'polypeptide(L)'
;MALVVIRHAPVPAPDPLAPALDAGGASGPEIRRCDPWSGDPLPAGLKDIEGLVLTGDTPEALPLLREALAAEVPVLALGGGADLLARAAGGSTPPAPRAPEAADPLLGGGDDRDDRDGRDGRDGRPVPAPAFRVGGSAWGLTTPPEGDGAGGLLGRFAALVAGRAEHTATRAFFTPRADAWEERFAYQTPAYEAAVSRMGLTEGGTAVDLGCGSGRALPALRRLVGASGTVLGVDLTPAMLTAAAREGRTGPGRLLLVADCARLPLAAGTVHGIFAAGLLDHLPKPRTALAEWARVCAPGGELLLFHPSGRAERAARHGRPLSPDDPLAEPSLRPALEATGWHLAEYEDAPDHFLARARRP
;
A
#
# COMPACT_ATOMS: atom_id res chain seq x y z
N MET A 1 15.38 -3.94 5.94
CA MET A 1 14.82 -3.10 4.87
C MET A 1 15.09 -1.65 5.26
N ALA A 2 15.49 -0.81 4.30
CA ALA A 2 16.15 0.45 4.61
C ALA A 2 15.58 1.66 3.85
N LEU A 3 15.61 2.82 4.52
CA LEU A 3 15.55 4.13 3.89
C LEU A 3 16.97 4.47 3.39
N VAL A 4 17.14 4.60 2.07
CA VAL A 4 18.47 4.89 1.50
C VAL A 4 18.58 6.37 1.19
N VAL A 5 19.59 7.02 1.77
CA VAL A 5 19.90 8.43 1.54
C VAL A 5 21.09 8.51 0.59
N ILE A 6 20.85 9.01 -0.63
CA ILE A 6 21.86 9.22 -1.66
C ILE A 6 22.25 10.69 -1.66
N ARG A 7 23.53 10.98 -1.42
CA ARG A 7 24.04 12.35 -1.33
C ARG A 7 25.03 12.64 -2.45
N HIS A 8 24.89 13.81 -3.08
CA HIS A 8 25.87 14.27 -4.07
C HIS A 8 26.78 15.33 -3.48
N ALA A 9 28.09 15.05 -3.47
CA ALA A 9 29.23 15.95 -3.26
C ALA A 9 29.21 16.84 -1.98
N PRO A 10 30.37 17.30 -1.50
CA PRO A 10 30.41 18.36 -0.51
C PRO A 10 30.09 19.69 -1.21
N VAL A 11 28.83 20.12 -1.23
CA VAL A 11 28.47 21.49 -1.62
C VAL A 11 28.90 22.42 -0.45
N PRO A 12 29.36 23.66 -0.68
CA PRO A 12 29.72 24.62 0.38
C PRO A 12 28.55 25.02 1.32
N ALA A 13 27.37 24.44 1.15
CA ALA A 13 26.20 24.60 2.00
C ALA A 13 26.01 23.34 2.86
N PRO A 14 25.61 23.47 4.14
CA PRO A 14 25.42 22.32 5.02
C PRO A 14 24.37 21.37 4.44
N ASP A 15 24.65 20.06 4.48
CA ASP A 15 23.65 19.01 4.21
C ASP A 15 22.48 19.25 5.18
N PRO A 16 21.30 19.68 4.69
CA PRO A 16 20.20 20.08 5.56
C PRO A 16 19.71 18.89 6.41
N LEU A 17 19.98 17.65 5.97
CA LEU A 17 19.60 16.45 6.69
C LEU A 17 20.68 15.93 7.64
N ALA A 18 21.93 16.43 7.58
CA ALA A 18 23.03 15.88 8.39
C ALA A 18 22.71 15.87 9.91
N PRO A 19 22.20 16.95 10.51
CA PRO A 19 21.84 16.93 11.94
C PRO A 19 20.75 15.89 12.27
N ALA A 20 19.76 15.74 11.39
CA ALA A 20 18.65 14.81 11.57
C ALA A 20 19.06 13.36 11.39
N LEU A 21 19.97 13.10 10.45
CA LEU A 21 20.52 11.77 10.20
C LEU A 21 21.44 11.31 11.34
N ASP A 22 22.14 12.24 11.99
CA ASP A 22 23.06 11.95 13.11
C ASP A 22 22.35 11.82 14.46
N ALA A 23 21.15 12.40 14.61
CA ALA A 23 20.37 12.40 15.86
C ALA A 23 19.69 11.05 16.22
N GLY A 24 19.78 10.02 15.36
CA GLY A 24 19.49 8.60 15.64
C GLY A 24 18.34 8.31 16.64
N GLY A 25 17.09 8.34 16.17
CA GLY A 25 15.90 7.99 16.96
C GLY A 25 15.44 6.53 16.75
N ALA A 26 15.22 5.80 17.85
CA ALA A 26 14.95 4.35 17.92
C ALA A 26 13.56 3.88 17.41
N SER A 27 12.97 4.52 16.40
CA SER A 27 11.71 4.08 15.80
C SER A 27 11.57 4.57 14.36
N GLY A 28 11.94 3.71 13.39
CA GLY A 28 11.91 3.97 11.95
C GLY A 28 12.65 2.90 11.15
N PRO A 29 12.58 2.92 9.80
CA PRO A 29 13.36 2.04 8.94
C PRO A 29 14.86 2.32 9.10
N GLU A 30 15.69 1.29 8.91
CA GLU A 30 17.16 1.43 8.95
C GLU A 30 17.61 2.48 7.93
N ILE A 31 18.38 3.49 8.34
CA ILE A 31 18.87 4.52 7.42
C ILE A 31 20.24 4.10 6.88
N ARG A 32 20.31 3.84 5.57
CA ARG A 32 21.56 3.55 4.86
C ARG A 32 22.00 4.77 4.07
N ARG A 33 23.18 5.30 4.38
CA ARG A 33 23.80 6.40 3.63
C ARG A 33 24.58 5.84 2.44
N CYS A 34 24.53 6.53 1.31
CA CYS A 34 25.30 6.24 0.12
C CYS A 34 25.87 7.55 -0.41
N ASP A 35 27.20 7.61 -0.46
CA ASP A 35 27.95 8.77 -0.92
C ASP A 35 28.74 8.43 -2.20
N PRO A 36 28.11 8.46 -3.40
CA PRO A 36 28.80 8.11 -4.65
C PRO A 36 30.05 8.94 -4.93
N TRP A 37 30.08 10.18 -4.44
CA TRP A 37 31.23 11.07 -4.58
C TRP A 37 32.46 10.60 -3.77
N SER A 38 32.28 9.84 -2.69
CA SER A 38 33.36 9.21 -1.92
C SER A 38 33.66 7.78 -2.36
N GLY A 39 33.05 7.33 -3.46
CA GLY A 39 33.25 6.00 -4.04
C GLY A 39 32.28 4.94 -3.51
N ASP A 40 31.27 5.30 -2.72
CA ASP A 40 30.26 4.32 -2.31
C ASP A 40 29.42 3.88 -3.52
N PRO A 41 29.21 2.57 -3.72
CA PRO A 41 28.40 2.10 -4.83
C PRO A 41 26.92 2.46 -4.60
N LEU A 42 26.27 2.96 -5.64
CA LEU A 42 24.81 3.06 -5.67
C LEU A 42 24.19 1.66 -5.56
N PRO A 43 22.98 1.54 -4.98
CA PRO A 43 22.24 0.29 -5.00
C PRO A 43 22.04 -0.21 -6.44
N ALA A 44 22.25 -1.51 -6.66
CA ALA A 44 22.08 -2.14 -7.97
C ALA A 44 20.60 -2.24 -8.42
N GLY A 45 19.65 -1.94 -7.53
CA GLY A 45 18.21 -1.95 -7.74
C GLY A 45 17.46 -1.72 -6.42
N LEU A 46 16.13 -1.87 -6.42
CA LEU A 46 15.29 -1.57 -5.26
C LEU A 46 15.22 -2.66 -4.18
N LYS A 47 15.98 -3.73 -4.31
CA LYS A 47 15.96 -4.84 -3.35
C LYS A 47 16.32 -4.31 -1.94
N ASP A 48 15.45 -4.60 -0.98
CA ASP A 48 15.54 -4.19 0.43
C ASP A 48 15.48 -2.66 0.68
N ILE A 49 15.01 -1.89 -0.31
CA ILE A 49 14.80 -0.44 -0.23
C ILE A 49 13.32 -0.13 -0.05
N GLU A 50 12.98 0.62 1.00
CA GLU A 50 11.59 1.03 1.29
C GLU A 50 11.33 2.50 0.98
N GLY A 51 12.38 3.30 0.87
CA GLY A 51 12.29 4.69 0.46
C GLY A 51 13.65 5.22 0.05
N LEU A 52 13.65 6.24 -0.80
CA LEU A 52 14.83 6.95 -1.24
C LEU A 52 14.76 8.41 -0.79
N VAL A 53 15.88 8.93 -0.29
CA VAL A 53 16.10 10.36 -0.09
C VAL A 53 17.26 10.79 -0.96
N LEU A 54 17.11 11.87 -1.73
CA LEU A 54 18.17 12.41 -2.58
C LEU A 54 18.38 13.88 -2.26
N THR A 55 19.61 14.27 -1.93
CA THR A 55 19.93 15.66 -1.53
C THR A 55 20.71 16.45 -2.58
N GLY A 56 21.11 15.83 -3.69
CA GLY A 56 21.85 16.50 -4.75
C GLY A 56 21.73 15.84 -6.11
N ASP A 57 22.22 16.51 -7.14
CA ASP A 57 22.17 16.04 -8.53
C ASP A 57 23.21 14.93 -8.75
N THR A 58 22.79 13.67 -8.60
CA THR A 58 23.60 12.46 -8.87
C THR A 58 23.07 11.78 -10.13
N PRO A 59 23.55 12.13 -11.34
CA PRO A 59 23.04 11.56 -12.59
C PRO A 59 23.08 10.03 -12.64
N GLU A 60 24.03 9.41 -11.96
CA GLU A 60 24.19 7.95 -11.85
C GLU A 60 23.01 7.27 -11.15
N ALA A 61 22.26 8.00 -10.31
CA ALA A 61 21.07 7.49 -9.63
C ALA A 61 19.81 7.52 -10.52
N LEU A 62 19.88 8.07 -11.73
CA LEU A 62 18.73 8.20 -12.63
C LEU A 62 18.04 6.86 -12.98
N PRO A 63 18.75 5.75 -13.25
CA PRO A 63 18.10 4.46 -13.48
C PRO A 63 17.35 3.95 -12.25
N LEU A 64 17.95 4.06 -11.06
CA LEU A 64 17.36 3.66 -9.79
C LEU A 64 16.11 4.51 -9.46
N LEU A 65 16.15 5.81 -9.74
CA LEU A 65 14.99 6.71 -9.60
C LEU A 65 13.83 6.34 -10.53
N ARG A 66 14.13 5.99 -11.80
CA ARG A 66 13.10 5.53 -12.73
C ARG A 66 12.47 4.22 -12.28
N GLU A 67 13.30 3.31 -11.77
CA GLU A 67 12.82 2.06 -11.14
C GLU A 67 11.93 2.39 -9.94
N ALA A 68 12.36 3.30 -9.05
CA ALA A 68 11.60 3.72 -7.86
C ALA A 68 10.25 4.34 -8.22
N LEU A 69 10.22 5.22 -9.23
CA LEU A 69 8.98 5.81 -9.74
C LEU A 69 8.04 4.75 -10.32
N ALA A 70 8.57 3.81 -11.12
CA ALA A 70 7.78 2.73 -11.71
C ALA A 70 7.23 1.77 -10.65
N ALA A 71 7.99 1.51 -9.58
CA ALA A 71 7.60 0.67 -8.46
C ALA A 71 6.76 1.40 -7.40
N GLU A 72 6.59 2.72 -7.54
CA GLU A 72 6.02 3.63 -6.53
C GLU A 72 6.69 3.55 -5.15
N VAL A 73 8.01 3.25 -5.13
CA VAL A 73 8.81 3.41 -3.91
C VAL A 73 8.78 4.89 -3.52
N PRO A 74 8.54 5.21 -2.24
CA PRO A 74 8.62 6.58 -1.74
C PRO A 74 9.95 7.25 -2.09
N VAL A 75 9.90 8.46 -2.67
CA VAL A 75 11.09 9.27 -2.97
C VAL A 75 10.92 10.67 -2.39
N LEU A 76 11.89 11.12 -1.60
CA LEU A 76 12.03 12.51 -1.19
C LEU A 76 13.29 13.10 -1.84
N ALA A 77 13.11 14.06 -2.73
CA ALA A 77 14.20 14.70 -3.45
C ALA A 77 14.30 16.17 -3.03
N LEU A 78 15.50 16.60 -2.62
CA LEU A 78 15.80 17.92 -2.07
C LEU A 78 16.87 18.62 -2.91
N GLY A 79 16.73 19.93 -3.12
CA GLY A 79 17.71 20.74 -3.86
C GLY A 79 17.95 20.17 -5.26
N GLY A 80 19.22 19.93 -5.62
CA GLY A 80 19.60 19.33 -6.90
C GLY A 80 19.04 17.91 -7.11
N GLY A 81 18.67 17.19 -6.05
CA GLY A 81 17.96 15.92 -6.16
C GLY A 81 16.56 16.10 -6.79
N ALA A 82 15.91 17.23 -6.54
CA ALA A 82 14.60 17.54 -7.12
C ALA A 82 14.69 17.73 -8.65
N ASP A 83 15.78 18.32 -9.15
CA ASP A 83 16.03 18.42 -10.60
C ASP A 83 16.18 17.03 -11.23
N LEU A 84 16.89 16.14 -10.56
CA LEU A 84 17.07 14.77 -11.00
C LEU A 84 15.75 13.97 -10.99
N LEU A 85 14.90 14.18 -9.97
CA LEU A 85 13.57 13.59 -9.92
C LEU A 85 12.68 14.03 -11.09
N ALA A 86 12.73 15.32 -11.46
CA ALA A 86 12.00 15.83 -12.62
C ALA A 86 12.48 15.17 -13.92
N ARG A 87 13.79 14.97 -14.08
CA ARG A 87 14.41 14.25 -15.20
C ARG A 87 14.01 12.77 -15.23
N ALA A 88 13.92 12.12 -14.07
CA ALA A 88 13.45 10.74 -13.96
C ALA A 88 12.00 10.60 -14.43
N ALA A 89 11.16 11.60 -14.14
CA ALA A 89 9.76 11.69 -14.55
C ALA A 89 9.54 12.07 -16.03
N GLY A 90 10.61 12.30 -16.80
CA GLY A 90 10.55 12.67 -18.22
C GLY A 90 10.49 14.18 -18.50
N GLY A 91 10.61 15.02 -17.48
CA GLY A 91 10.73 16.48 -17.63
C GLY A 91 12.18 16.92 -17.85
N SER A 92 12.38 18.03 -18.56
CA SER A 92 13.70 18.70 -18.66
C SER A 92 13.91 19.78 -17.60
N THR A 93 12.86 20.16 -16.88
CA THR A 93 12.87 21.15 -15.78
C THR A 93 11.88 20.71 -14.69
N PRO A 94 12.13 21.05 -13.41
CA PRO A 94 11.14 20.86 -12.36
C PRO A 94 9.80 21.53 -12.71
N PRO A 95 8.66 20.89 -12.41
CA PRO A 95 7.36 21.53 -12.57
C PRO A 95 7.31 22.83 -11.76
N ALA A 96 6.53 23.80 -12.24
CA ALA A 96 6.29 25.02 -11.48
C ALA A 96 5.73 24.66 -10.08
N PRO A 97 6.26 25.28 -9.01
CA PRO A 97 5.88 24.93 -7.65
C PRO A 97 4.38 25.13 -7.42
N ARG A 98 3.79 24.20 -6.68
CA ARG A 98 2.37 24.27 -6.30
C ARG A 98 2.26 24.22 -4.78
N ALA A 99 1.29 24.97 -4.25
CA ALA A 99 0.94 24.84 -2.84
C ALA A 99 0.54 23.37 -2.56
N PRO A 100 1.01 22.77 -1.45
CA PRO A 100 0.62 21.41 -1.11
C PRO A 100 -0.88 21.33 -0.88
N GLU A 101 -1.49 20.26 -1.35
CA GLU A 101 -2.91 19.99 -1.09
C GLU A 101 -3.11 19.71 0.40
N ALA A 102 -4.27 20.10 0.96
CA ALA A 102 -4.58 19.89 2.37
C ALA A 102 -4.54 18.40 2.82
N ALA A 103 -4.59 17.48 1.85
CA ALA A 103 -4.52 16.04 2.06
C ALA A 103 -3.13 15.42 1.72
N ASP A 104 -2.10 16.22 1.41
CA ASP A 104 -0.78 15.67 1.09
C ASP A 104 -0.17 15.00 2.34
N PRO A 105 0.20 13.71 2.27
CA PRO A 105 0.62 12.94 3.44
C PRO A 105 2.00 13.33 3.98
N LEU A 106 2.77 14.12 3.23
CA LEU A 106 4.09 14.59 3.64
C LEU A 106 4.12 16.11 3.91
N LEU A 107 3.36 16.87 3.12
CA LEU A 107 3.41 18.34 3.07
C LEU A 107 2.10 19.03 3.53
N GLY A 108 1.03 18.29 3.82
CA GLY A 108 -0.28 18.82 4.22
C GLY A 108 -0.63 18.61 5.70
N GLY A 109 -0.98 19.70 6.39
CA GLY A 109 -1.60 19.73 7.73
C GLY A 109 -0.66 19.55 8.92
N GLY A 110 0.22 20.51 9.19
CA GLY A 110 0.93 20.60 10.47
C GLY A 110 0.07 21.27 11.55
N ASP A 111 0.06 20.73 12.76
CA ASP A 111 -0.38 21.43 13.97
C ASP A 111 0.60 22.59 14.22
N ASP A 112 0.12 23.82 14.04
CA ASP A 112 0.87 25.08 14.17
C ASP A 112 1.28 25.34 15.63
N ARG A 113 2.27 24.59 16.16
CA ARG A 113 2.95 24.98 17.39
C ARG A 113 4.45 24.76 17.30
N ASP A 114 5.13 25.91 17.36
CA ASP A 114 6.56 26.13 17.45
C ASP A 114 7.34 25.91 16.15
N ASP A 115 7.64 27.03 15.49
CA ASP A 115 9.01 27.38 15.09
C ASP A 115 9.06 28.88 14.74
N ARG A 116 9.49 29.67 15.72
CA ARG A 116 9.86 31.07 15.55
C ARG A 116 11.31 31.12 15.08
N ASP A 117 11.53 31.31 13.79
CA ASP A 117 12.33 32.42 13.24
C ASP A 117 12.67 32.19 11.76
N GLY A 118 12.17 33.09 10.91
CA GLY A 118 12.34 33.05 9.46
C GLY A 118 11.26 33.88 8.75
N ARG A 119 11.15 35.19 9.08
CA ARG A 119 10.13 36.09 8.52
C ARG A 119 10.70 36.90 7.35
N ASP A 120 10.03 36.85 6.20
CA ASP A 120 10.03 37.95 5.22
C ASP A 120 8.86 38.91 5.53
N GLY A 121 9.16 40.20 5.44
CA GLY A 121 8.31 41.30 5.85
C GLY A 121 7.20 41.56 4.83
N ARG A 122 6.00 41.00 5.09
CA ARG A 122 4.73 41.73 4.96
C ARG A 122 3.52 41.05 5.61
N ASP A 123 3.46 39.72 5.71
CA ASP A 123 2.25 39.03 6.22
C ASP A 123 2.48 37.80 7.14
N GLY A 124 3.71 37.52 7.58
CA GLY A 124 3.97 36.55 8.66
C GLY A 124 3.54 35.10 8.40
N ARG A 125 3.24 34.72 7.15
CA ARG A 125 2.99 33.32 6.76
C ARG A 125 4.27 32.71 6.18
N PRO A 126 4.66 31.48 6.55
CA PRO A 126 5.78 30.80 5.91
C PRO A 126 5.49 30.65 4.41
N VAL A 127 6.42 31.11 3.57
CA VAL A 127 6.39 30.85 2.13
C VAL A 127 6.64 29.36 1.96
N PRO A 128 5.74 28.58 1.33
CA PRO A 128 6.00 27.16 1.12
C PRO A 128 7.26 27.02 0.26
N ALA A 129 8.21 26.21 0.71
CA ALA A 129 9.31 25.78 -0.13
C ALA A 129 8.76 25.30 -1.49
N PRO A 130 9.25 25.80 -2.64
CA PRO A 130 8.84 25.34 -3.96
C PRO A 130 8.94 23.82 -4.10
N ALA A 131 7.79 23.16 -4.00
CA ALA A 131 7.61 21.72 -4.00
C ALA A 131 6.75 21.24 -5.16
N PHE A 132 6.99 20.02 -5.61
CA PHE A 132 6.19 19.32 -6.61
C PHE A 132 6.08 17.83 -6.28
N ARG A 133 5.13 17.16 -6.94
CA ARG A 133 4.89 15.73 -6.79
C ARG A 133 4.97 15.02 -8.14
N VAL A 134 5.54 13.83 -8.14
CA VAL A 134 5.52 12.90 -9.27
C VAL A 134 4.75 11.66 -8.84
N GLY A 135 3.59 11.44 -9.46
CA GLY A 135 2.72 10.32 -9.11
C GLY A 135 2.26 10.33 -7.64
N GLY A 136 2.13 9.14 -7.06
CA GLY A 136 1.62 8.94 -5.71
C GLY A 136 2.68 8.84 -4.61
N SER A 137 3.97 8.84 -4.95
CA SER A 137 5.04 8.40 -4.05
C SER A 137 6.29 9.26 -4.07
N ALA A 138 6.41 10.27 -4.93
CA ALA A 138 7.63 11.05 -5.05
C ALA A 138 7.39 12.54 -4.87
N TRP A 139 8.20 13.18 -4.02
CA TRP A 139 8.15 14.60 -3.70
C TRP A 139 9.49 15.24 -4.02
N GLY A 140 9.47 16.37 -4.73
CA GLY A 140 10.64 17.20 -4.99
C GLY A 140 10.50 18.55 -4.30
N LEU A 141 11.50 18.97 -3.53
CA LEU A 141 11.59 20.30 -2.91
C LEU A 141 12.85 20.96 -3.44
N THR A 142 12.68 22.01 -4.25
CA THR A 142 13.82 22.71 -4.88
C THR A 142 14.59 23.57 -3.87
N THR A 143 13.94 24.00 -2.78
CA THR A 143 14.57 24.65 -1.63
C THR A 143 14.27 23.83 -0.37
N PRO A 144 15.23 23.04 0.16
CA PRO A 144 14.98 22.28 1.38
C PRO A 144 14.78 23.21 2.58
N PRO A 145 13.95 22.81 3.57
CA PRO A 145 13.91 23.50 4.86
C PRO A 145 15.26 23.38 5.57
N GLU A 146 15.60 24.37 6.39
CA GLU A 146 16.84 24.40 7.19
C GLU A 146 16.57 24.00 8.66
N GLY A 147 17.62 23.64 9.39
CA GLY A 147 17.55 23.34 10.83
C GLY A 147 16.55 22.24 11.18
N ASP A 148 15.75 22.48 12.23
CA ASP A 148 14.76 21.51 12.75
C ASP A 148 13.65 21.17 11.73
N GLY A 149 13.38 22.08 10.78
CA GLY A 149 12.43 21.85 9.69
C GLY A 149 12.85 20.71 8.75
N ALA A 150 14.15 20.54 8.54
CA ALA A 150 14.72 19.45 7.74
C ALA A 150 14.57 18.09 8.46
N GLY A 151 14.80 18.08 9.78
CA GLY A 151 14.58 16.92 10.62
C GLY A 151 13.13 16.51 10.71
N GLY A 152 12.22 17.48 10.87
CA GLY A 152 10.78 17.23 10.87
C GLY A 152 10.28 16.65 9.54
N LEU A 153 10.77 17.16 8.40
CA LEU A 153 10.43 16.63 7.08
C LEU A 153 10.93 15.19 6.90
N LEU A 154 12.18 14.91 7.26
CA LEU A 154 12.75 13.57 7.18
C LEU A 154 12.01 12.59 8.11
N GLY A 155 11.64 13.03 9.31
CA GLY A 155 10.84 12.24 10.25
C GLY A 155 9.46 11.89 9.70
N ARG A 156 8.74 12.85 9.10
CA ARG A 156 7.46 12.58 8.43
C ARG A 156 7.63 11.63 7.24
N PHE A 157 8.69 11.80 6.46
CA PHE A 157 8.99 10.90 5.34
C PHE A 157 9.32 9.48 5.82
N ALA A 158 10.13 9.33 6.87
CA ALA A 158 10.45 8.04 7.47
C ALA A 158 9.20 7.35 8.04
N ALA A 159 8.29 8.10 8.69
CA ALA A 159 7.01 7.58 9.15
C ALA A 159 6.10 7.14 7.99
N LEU A 160 6.07 7.91 6.90
CA LEU A 160 5.35 7.56 5.67
C LEU A 160 5.92 6.29 5.03
N VAL A 161 7.25 6.18 4.96
CA VAL A 161 7.96 4.99 4.49
C VAL A 161 7.64 3.80 5.37
N ALA A 162 7.73 3.93 6.69
CA ALA A 162 7.38 2.86 7.64
C ALA A 162 5.92 2.41 7.48
N GLY A 163 4.99 3.35 7.29
CA GLY A 163 3.59 3.04 7.01
C GLY A 163 3.34 2.40 5.64
N ARG A 164 4.27 2.55 4.69
CA ARG A 164 4.23 1.92 3.36
C ARG A 164 5.10 0.67 3.25
N ALA A 165 6.05 0.45 4.13
CA ALA A 165 7.00 -0.67 4.13
C ALA A 165 6.29 -2.03 4.12
N GLU A 166 5.29 -2.20 4.98
CA GLU A 166 4.41 -3.39 5.02
C GLU A 166 3.71 -3.60 3.66
N HIS A 167 3.39 -2.52 2.93
CA HIS A 167 2.81 -2.56 1.60
C HIS A 167 3.83 -2.87 0.50
N THR A 168 5.07 -2.37 0.62
CA THR A 168 6.14 -2.53 -0.38
C THR A 168 6.58 -3.98 -0.51
N ALA A 169 6.73 -4.73 0.60
CA ALA A 169 7.12 -6.14 0.54
C ALA A 169 6.06 -7.01 -0.17
N THR A 170 4.78 -6.80 0.15
CA THR A 170 3.64 -7.46 -0.52
C THR A 170 3.62 -7.12 -2.00
N ARG A 171 3.70 -5.83 -2.36
CA ARG A 171 3.75 -5.38 -3.75
C ARG A 171 4.95 -5.95 -4.51
N ALA A 172 6.13 -5.98 -3.91
CA ALA A 172 7.35 -6.52 -4.52
C ALA A 172 7.25 -8.04 -4.77
N PHE A 173 6.54 -8.78 -3.93
CA PHE A 173 6.29 -10.19 -4.16
C PHE A 173 5.32 -10.44 -5.32
N PHE A 174 4.22 -9.69 -5.39
CA PHE A 174 3.14 -9.96 -6.35
C PHE A 174 3.33 -9.28 -7.72
N THR A 175 3.94 -8.10 -7.78
CA THR A 175 4.15 -7.35 -9.03
C THR A 175 4.81 -8.18 -10.14
N PRO A 176 5.96 -8.86 -9.94
CA PRO A 176 6.60 -9.63 -11.01
C PRO A 176 5.84 -10.90 -11.40
N ARG A 177 4.82 -11.28 -10.62
CA ARG A 177 4.02 -12.49 -10.85
C ARG A 177 2.67 -12.18 -11.51
N ALA A 178 2.26 -10.91 -11.54
CA ALA A 178 0.95 -10.49 -12.01
C ALA A 178 0.65 -10.94 -13.45
N ASP A 179 1.63 -10.82 -14.36
CA ASP A 179 1.43 -11.15 -15.79
C ASP A 179 1.16 -12.65 -16.03
N ALA A 180 1.69 -13.55 -15.20
CA ALA A 180 1.48 -15.00 -15.32
C ALA A 180 0.47 -15.56 -14.29
N TRP A 181 -0.14 -14.68 -13.48
CA TRP A 181 -0.96 -15.10 -12.34
C TRP A 181 -2.21 -15.86 -12.78
N GLU A 182 -2.89 -15.38 -13.82
CA GLU A 182 -4.11 -16.03 -14.30
C GLU A 182 -3.80 -17.33 -15.04
N GLU A 183 -2.79 -17.35 -15.91
CA GLU A 183 -2.36 -18.59 -16.60
C GLU A 183 -2.03 -19.70 -15.61
N ARG A 184 -1.34 -19.37 -14.52
CA ARG A 184 -0.93 -20.34 -13.50
C ARG A 184 -2.09 -20.88 -12.66
N PHE A 185 -3.13 -20.08 -12.43
CA PHE A 185 -4.16 -20.39 -11.43
C PHE A 185 -5.60 -20.43 -11.98
N ALA A 186 -5.78 -20.32 -13.29
CA ALA A 186 -7.10 -20.36 -13.96
C ALA A 186 -7.92 -21.62 -13.58
N TYR A 187 -7.24 -22.75 -13.36
CA TYR A 187 -7.87 -24.01 -12.95
C TYR A 187 -8.63 -23.92 -11.60
N GLN A 188 -8.36 -22.89 -10.79
CA GLN A 188 -9.03 -22.66 -9.51
C GLN A 188 -10.39 -21.96 -9.67
N THR A 189 -10.72 -21.44 -10.86
CA THR A 189 -11.96 -20.68 -11.10
C THR A 189 -13.22 -21.39 -10.61
N PRO A 190 -13.45 -22.69 -10.89
CA PRO A 190 -14.65 -23.38 -10.41
C PRO A 190 -14.79 -23.36 -8.88
N ALA A 191 -13.67 -23.46 -8.14
CA ALA A 191 -13.70 -23.42 -6.67
C ALA A 191 -14.06 -22.02 -6.15
N TYR A 192 -13.59 -20.95 -6.80
CA TYR A 192 -13.99 -19.58 -6.50
C TYR A 192 -15.48 -19.35 -6.78
N GLU A 193 -15.98 -19.83 -7.92
CA GLU A 193 -17.40 -19.70 -8.27
C GLU A 193 -18.30 -20.44 -7.27
N ALA A 194 -17.92 -21.65 -6.88
CA ALA A 194 -18.61 -22.42 -5.86
C ALA A 194 -18.61 -21.70 -4.50
N ALA A 195 -17.48 -21.15 -4.07
CA ALA A 195 -17.38 -20.40 -2.82
C ALA A 195 -18.24 -19.12 -2.84
N VAL A 196 -18.17 -18.33 -3.92
CA VAL A 196 -18.98 -17.11 -4.06
C VAL A 196 -20.48 -17.41 -4.01
N SER A 197 -20.91 -18.54 -4.58
CA SER A 197 -22.34 -18.94 -4.55
C SER A 197 -22.88 -19.14 -3.12
N ARG A 198 -22.01 -19.37 -2.14
CA ARG A 198 -22.37 -19.57 -0.73
C ARG A 198 -22.48 -18.29 0.08
N MET A 199 -22.16 -17.13 -0.50
CA MET A 199 -22.25 -15.85 0.22
C MET A 199 -23.69 -15.43 0.54
N GLY A 200 -24.69 -15.92 -0.19
CA GLY A 200 -26.10 -15.58 0.06
C GLY A 200 -26.46 -14.10 -0.16
N LEU A 201 -25.77 -13.40 -1.07
CA LEU A 201 -26.01 -11.98 -1.33
C LEU A 201 -27.32 -11.74 -2.09
N THR A 202 -27.94 -10.60 -1.83
CA THR A 202 -29.13 -10.10 -2.54
C THR A 202 -28.75 -9.37 -3.83
N GLU A 203 -29.58 -9.49 -4.86
CA GLU A 203 -29.47 -8.72 -6.09
C GLU A 203 -29.55 -7.20 -5.81
N GLY A 204 -28.82 -6.40 -6.59
CA GLY A 204 -28.73 -4.95 -6.45
C GLY A 204 -27.73 -4.46 -5.40
N GLY A 205 -27.16 -5.37 -4.60
CA GLY A 205 -26.18 -5.03 -3.56
C GLY A 205 -24.80 -4.65 -4.09
N THR A 206 -23.96 -4.16 -3.16
CA THR A 206 -22.53 -3.90 -3.38
C THR A 206 -21.72 -5.05 -2.81
N ALA A 207 -20.93 -5.73 -3.64
CA ALA A 207 -19.97 -6.74 -3.23
C ALA A 207 -18.53 -6.24 -3.39
N VAL A 208 -17.63 -6.64 -2.50
CA VAL A 208 -16.20 -6.30 -2.54
C VAL A 208 -15.37 -7.60 -2.49
N ASP A 209 -14.40 -7.73 -3.39
CA ASP A 209 -13.34 -8.74 -3.34
C ASP A 209 -12.07 -8.08 -2.81
N LEU A 210 -11.64 -8.44 -1.60
CA LEU A 210 -10.48 -7.89 -0.92
C LEU A 210 -9.25 -8.76 -1.18
N GLY A 211 -8.17 -8.14 -1.67
CA GLY A 211 -7.03 -8.88 -2.20
C GLY A 211 -7.38 -9.59 -3.50
N CYS A 212 -8.11 -8.90 -4.40
CA CYS A 212 -8.74 -9.55 -5.55
C CYS A 212 -7.75 -10.12 -6.57
N GLY A 213 -6.47 -9.72 -6.54
CA GLY A 213 -5.46 -10.14 -7.51
C GLY A 213 -5.90 -9.79 -8.95
N SER A 214 -5.81 -10.77 -9.85
CA SER A 214 -6.32 -10.71 -11.23
C SER A 214 -7.86 -10.73 -11.33
N GLY A 215 -8.58 -10.72 -10.20
CA GLY A 215 -10.02 -10.57 -10.16
C GLY A 215 -10.81 -11.84 -10.46
N ARG A 216 -10.35 -12.99 -9.98
CA ARG A 216 -10.97 -14.31 -10.26
C ARG A 216 -12.39 -14.44 -9.74
N ALA A 217 -12.70 -13.86 -8.57
CA ALA A 217 -14.05 -13.90 -8.00
C ALA A 217 -15.01 -12.89 -8.65
N LEU A 218 -14.49 -11.83 -9.27
CA LEU A 218 -15.28 -10.68 -9.74
C LEU A 218 -16.42 -11.05 -10.71
N PRO A 219 -16.25 -11.99 -11.68
CA PRO A 219 -17.36 -12.41 -12.53
C PRO A 219 -18.48 -13.12 -11.76
N ALA A 220 -18.13 -13.98 -10.82
CA ALA A 220 -19.09 -14.71 -10.00
C ALA A 220 -19.87 -13.75 -9.09
N LEU A 221 -19.15 -12.84 -8.42
CA LEU A 221 -19.76 -11.78 -7.62
C LEU A 221 -20.69 -10.91 -8.47
N ARG A 222 -20.27 -10.58 -9.70
CA ARG A 222 -21.05 -9.75 -10.61
C ARG A 222 -22.35 -10.42 -11.03
N ARG A 223 -22.34 -11.74 -11.25
CA ARG A 223 -23.56 -12.53 -11.51
C ARG A 223 -24.46 -12.55 -10.28
N LEU A 224 -23.88 -12.71 -9.08
CA LEU A 224 -24.63 -12.81 -7.83
C LEU A 224 -25.38 -11.51 -7.49
N VAL A 225 -24.74 -10.34 -7.66
CA VAL A 225 -25.39 -9.05 -7.38
C VAL A 225 -26.31 -8.55 -8.50
N GLY A 226 -26.33 -9.22 -9.66
CA GLY A 226 -27.23 -8.91 -10.79
C GLY A 226 -27.09 -7.49 -11.38
N ALA A 227 -27.81 -7.19 -12.44
CA ALA A 227 -27.50 -6.04 -13.33
C ALA A 227 -27.46 -4.68 -12.61
N SER A 228 -28.28 -4.48 -11.58
CA SER A 228 -28.35 -3.28 -10.76
C SER A 228 -27.28 -3.20 -9.66
N GLY A 229 -26.59 -4.31 -9.35
CA GLY A 229 -25.57 -4.37 -8.32
C GLY A 229 -24.19 -3.92 -8.78
N THR A 230 -23.31 -3.70 -7.81
CA THR A 230 -21.93 -3.24 -8.04
C THR A 230 -20.92 -4.20 -7.41
N VAL A 231 -19.81 -4.44 -8.11
CA VAL A 231 -18.67 -5.20 -7.59
C VAL A 231 -17.42 -4.33 -7.59
N LEU A 232 -16.70 -4.37 -6.48
CA LEU A 232 -15.42 -3.69 -6.28
C LEU A 232 -14.32 -4.76 -6.11
N GLY A 233 -13.30 -4.74 -6.97
CA GLY A 233 -12.05 -5.45 -6.71
C GLY A 233 -11.05 -4.53 -6.04
N VAL A 234 -10.58 -4.90 -4.85
CA VAL A 234 -9.59 -4.13 -4.09
C VAL A 234 -8.31 -4.93 -3.98
N ASP A 235 -7.20 -4.34 -4.42
CA ASP A 235 -5.88 -4.94 -4.23
C ASP A 235 -4.85 -3.84 -3.95
N LEU A 236 -3.87 -4.16 -3.13
CA LEU A 236 -2.78 -3.24 -2.79
C LEU A 236 -1.75 -3.11 -3.94
N THR A 237 -1.77 -4.04 -4.90
CA THR A 237 -0.79 -4.20 -5.98
C THR A 237 -1.36 -3.70 -7.31
N PRO A 238 -0.95 -2.53 -7.82
CA PRO A 238 -1.48 -1.98 -9.08
C PRO A 238 -1.32 -2.90 -10.30
N ALA A 239 -0.23 -3.68 -10.35
CA ALA A 239 0.01 -4.66 -11.40
C ALA A 239 -1.05 -5.77 -11.44
N MET A 240 -1.56 -6.20 -10.29
CA MET A 240 -2.66 -7.18 -10.21
C MET A 240 -3.96 -6.60 -10.78
N LEU A 241 -4.28 -5.34 -10.45
CA LEU A 241 -5.46 -4.67 -11.00
C LEU A 241 -5.33 -4.41 -12.50
N THR A 242 -4.11 -4.18 -12.99
CA THR A 242 -3.82 -4.06 -14.42
C THR A 242 -4.08 -5.39 -15.13
N ALA A 243 -3.63 -6.51 -14.54
CA ALA A 243 -3.94 -7.85 -15.05
C ALA A 243 -5.45 -8.12 -15.02
N ALA A 244 -6.15 -7.78 -13.94
CA ALA A 244 -7.60 -7.91 -13.85
C ALA A 244 -8.33 -7.09 -14.94
N ALA A 245 -7.87 -5.87 -15.23
CA ALA A 245 -8.43 -5.06 -16.31
C ALA A 245 -8.22 -5.72 -17.69
N ARG A 246 -7.05 -6.30 -17.95
CA ARG A 246 -6.75 -7.05 -19.19
C ARG A 246 -7.66 -8.28 -19.35
N GLU A 247 -7.98 -8.96 -18.25
CA GLU A 247 -8.94 -10.08 -18.18
C GLU A 247 -10.42 -9.64 -18.28
N GLY A 248 -10.69 -8.37 -18.60
CA GLY A 248 -12.05 -7.85 -18.75
C GLY A 248 -12.82 -7.74 -17.44
N ARG A 249 -12.15 -7.67 -16.28
CA ARG A 249 -12.79 -7.60 -14.96
C ARG A 249 -13.28 -6.21 -14.56
N THR A 250 -13.16 -5.22 -15.45
CA THR A 250 -13.70 -3.86 -15.28
C THR A 250 -14.91 -3.62 -16.21
N GLY A 251 -15.65 -2.54 -16.00
CA GLY A 251 -16.78 -2.13 -16.83
C GLY A 251 -18.01 -1.70 -16.02
N PRO A 252 -19.19 -1.57 -16.65
CA PRO A 252 -20.41 -1.18 -15.93
C PRO A 252 -20.71 -2.08 -14.72
N GLY A 253 -20.77 -1.48 -13.53
CA GLY A 253 -20.98 -2.19 -12.26
C GLY A 253 -19.78 -3.04 -11.78
N ARG A 254 -18.59 -2.88 -12.38
CA ARG A 254 -17.33 -3.50 -11.92
C ARG A 254 -16.22 -2.46 -11.86
N LEU A 255 -15.75 -2.17 -10.65
CA LEU A 255 -14.73 -1.17 -10.38
C LEU A 255 -13.51 -1.83 -9.75
N LEU A 256 -12.31 -1.33 -10.07
CA LEU A 256 -11.05 -1.77 -9.47
C LEU A 256 -10.45 -0.61 -8.68
N LEU A 257 -9.98 -0.89 -7.48
CA LEU A 257 -9.48 0.11 -6.53
C LEU A 257 -8.15 -0.34 -5.94
N VAL A 258 -7.12 0.50 -6.08
CA VAL A 258 -5.88 0.34 -5.31
C VAL A 258 -6.12 0.86 -3.90
N ALA A 259 -6.15 -0.03 -2.90
CA ALA A 259 -6.28 0.36 -1.51
C ALA A 259 -5.72 -0.70 -0.55
N ASP A 260 -5.38 -0.24 0.65
CA ASP A 260 -5.09 -1.10 1.79
C ASP A 260 -6.41 -1.63 2.37
N CYS A 261 -6.51 -2.96 2.50
CA CYS A 261 -7.69 -3.61 3.06
C CYS A 261 -7.85 -3.35 4.57
N ALA A 262 -6.83 -2.84 5.27
CA ALA A 262 -6.94 -2.38 6.65
C ALA A 262 -7.43 -0.92 6.79
N ARG A 263 -7.56 -0.19 5.67
CA ARG A 263 -8.10 1.18 5.63
C ARG A 263 -8.73 1.48 4.27
N LEU A 264 -9.97 1.06 4.12
CA LEU A 264 -10.71 1.15 2.86
C LEU A 264 -11.28 2.56 2.65
N PRO A 265 -11.13 3.17 1.46
CA PRO A 265 -11.74 4.46 1.11
C PRO A 265 -13.23 4.30 0.76
N LEU A 266 -13.95 3.52 1.58
CA LEU A 266 -15.37 3.24 1.44
C LEU A 266 -16.11 3.79 2.66
N ALA A 267 -17.33 4.28 2.43
CA ALA A 267 -18.20 4.74 3.50
C ALA A 267 -18.59 3.58 4.43
N ALA A 268 -18.93 3.92 5.68
CA ALA A 268 -19.39 2.91 6.62
C ALA A 268 -20.76 2.37 6.21
N GLY A 269 -20.98 1.06 6.40
CA GLY A 269 -22.30 0.44 6.19
C GLY A 269 -22.81 0.37 4.75
N THR A 270 -21.96 0.49 3.73
CA THR A 270 -22.38 0.52 2.32
C THR A 270 -22.13 -0.79 1.55
N VAL A 271 -21.37 -1.72 2.12
CA VAL A 271 -21.01 -3.00 1.48
C VAL A 271 -21.90 -4.13 1.98
N HIS A 272 -22.50 -4.90 1.08
CA HIS A 272 -23.44 -5.97 1.43
C HIS A 272 -22.76 -7.34 1.48
N GLY A 273 -21.68 -7.51 0.73
CA GLY A 273 -20.89 -8.74 0.71
C GLY A 273 -19.39 -8.46 0.59
N ILE A 274 -18.59 -9.13 1.41
CA ILE A 274 -17.14 -9.09 1.37
C ILE A 274 -16.63 -10.50 1.10
N PHE A 275 -15.88 -10.68 0.03
CA PHE A 275 -15.16 -11.90 -0.30
C PHE A 275 -13.67 -11.64 -0.11
N ALA A 276 -12.95 -12.56 0.53
CA ALA A 276 -11.51 -12.46 0.68
C ALA A 276 -10.88 -13.86 0.55
N ALA A 277 -10.18 -14.09 -0.56
CA ALA A 277 -9.55 -15.37 -0.84
C ALA A 277 -8.04 -15.33 -0.56
N GLY A 278 -7.57 -16.14 0.40
CA GLY A 278 -6.15 -16.25 0.74
C GLY A 278 -5.51 -14.93 1.18
N LEU A 279 -6.29 -14.01 1.77
CA LEU A 279 -5.80 -12.69 2.19
C LEU A 279 -5.47 -12.63 3.68
N LEU A 280 -6.39 -13.11 4.54
CA LEU A 280 -6.40 -12.77 5.96
C LEU A 280 -5.11 -13.18 6.69
N ASP A 281 -4.54 -14.33 6.34
CA ASP A 281 -3.29 -14.85 6.89
C ASP A 281 -2.02 -14.16 6.34
N HIS A 282 -2.17 -13.31 5.32
CA HIS A 282 -1.10 -12.45 4.81
C HIS A 282 -1.14 -11.03 5.39
N LEU A 283 -2.17 -10.68 6.16
CA LEU A 283 -2.28 -9.35 6.77
C LEU A 283 -1.41 -9.28 8.03
N PRO A 284 -0.63 -8.20 8.23
CA PRO A 284 0.20 -8.04 9.42
C PRO A 284 -0.66 -7.87 10.69
N LYS A 285 -1.85 -7.27 10.54
CA LYS A 285 -2.80 -7.03 11.64
C LYS A 285 -4.21 -7.48 11.25
N PRO A 286 -4.50 -8.79 11.23
CA PRO A 286 -5.78 -9.34 10.77
C PRO A 286 -7.00 -8.75 11.50
N ARG A 287 -6.88 -8.50 12.82
CA ARG A 287 -7.95 -7.90 13.62
C ARG A 287 -8.28 -6.47 13.20
N THR A 288 -7.27 -5.66 12.86
CA THR A 288 -7.49 -4.29 12.35
C THR A 288 -8.24 -4.32 11.03
N ALA A 289 -7.87 -5.24 10.14
CA ALA A 289 -8.57 -5.42 8.87
C ALA A 289 -10.02 -5.91 9.07
N LEU A 290 -10.24 -6.93 9.90
CA LEU A 290 -11.60 -7.42 10.19
C LEU A 290 -12.51 -6.32 10.77
N ALA A 291 -11.97 -5.45 11.64
CA ALA A 291 -12.71 -4.31 12.17
C ALA A 291 -13.03 -3.28 11.07
N GLU A 292 -12.10 -3.00 10.17
CA GLU A 292 -12.33 -2.13 9.02
C GLU A 292 -13.38 -2.72 8.04
N TRP A 293 -13.35 -4.03 7.84
CA TRP A 293 -14.33 -4.74 7.00
C TRP A 293 -15.71 -4.65 7.64
N ALA A 294 -15.80 -4.82 8.96
CA ALA A 294 -17.05 -4.61 9.69
C ALA A 294 -17.53 -3.15 9.62
N ARG A 295 -16.62 -2.16 9.59
CA ARG A 295 -17.00 -0.75 9.44
C ARG A 295 -17.71 -0.48 8.11
N VAL A 296 -17.16 -0.98 7.00
CA VAL A 296 -17.72 -0.74 5.65
C VAL A 296 -18.92 -1.63 5.34
N CYS A 297 -19.02 -2.79 5.99
CA CYS A 297 -20.13 -3.71 5.79
C CYS A 297 -21.43 -3.18 6.39
N ALA A 298 -22.55 -3.29 5.67
CA ALA A 298 -23.89 -2.97 6.12
C ALA A 298 -24.35 -3.95 7.21
N PRO A 299 -25.22 -3.53 8.16
CA PRO A 299 -25.85 -4.47 9.08
C PRO A 299 -26.57 -5.58 8.30
N GLY A 300 -26.40 -6.83 8.72
CA GLY A 300 -26.91 -8.00 8.04
C GLY A 300 -26.09 -8.46 6.82
N GLY A 301 -25.02 -7.75 6.45
CA GLY A 301 -24.12 -8.12 5.34
C GLY A 301 -23.20 -9.29 5.67
N GLU A 302 -22.60 -9.87 4.63
CA GLU A 302 -21.88 -11.15 4.71
C GLU A 302 -20.38 -10.97 4.43
N LEU A 303 -19.55 -11.72 5.16
CA LEU A 303 -18.12 -11.92 4.93
C LEU A 303 -17.88 -13.38 4.60
N LEU A 304 -17.17 -13.67 3.52
CA LEU A 304 -16.74 -15.01 3.15
C LEU A 304 -15.22 -15.04 2.95
N LEU A 305 -14.55 -15.72 3.87
CA LEU A 305 -13.13 -16.04 3.78
C LEU A 305 -12.98 -17.36 3.04
N PHE A 306 -12.08 -17.41 2.07
CA PHE A 306 -11.93 -18.58 1.21
C PHE A 306 -10.46 -18.92 0.93
N HIS A 307 -10.18 -20.19 0.68
CA HIS A 307 -8.96 -20.61 -0.01
C HIS A 307 -9.23 -21.92 -0.77
N PRO A 308 -8.73 -22.10 -2.02
CA PRO A 308 -8.93 -23.32 -2.82
C PRO A 308 -8.05 -24.51 -2.36
N SER A 309 -7.70 -24.56 -1.08
CA SER A 309 -6.97 -25.63 -0.41
C SER A 309 -7.18 -25.48 1.08
N GLY A 310 -7.36 -26.58 1.81
CA GLY A 310 -7.45 -26.57 3.26
C GLY A 310 -6.17 -26.14 3.96
N ARG A 311 -6.26 -25.84 5.27
CA ARG A 311 -5.10 -25.41 6.06
C ARG A 311 -4.01 -26.47 6.13
N ALA A 312 -4.38 -27.74 6.29
CA ALA A 312 -3.42 -28.85 6.35
C ALA A 312 -2.62 -29.01 5.04
N GLU A 313 -3.30 -28.96 3.90
CA GLU A 313 -2.67 -29.02 2.56
C GLU A 313 -1.74 -27.83 2.33
N ARG A 314 -2.16 -26.62 2.73
CA ARG A 314 -1.32 -25.42 2.66
C ARG A 314 -0.06 -25.57 3.52
N ALA A 315 -0.19 -26.02 4.76
CA ALA A 315 0.94 -26.23 5.66
C ALA A 315 1.94 -27.25 5.07
N ALA A 316 1.43 -28.36 4.52
CA ALA A 316 2.24 -29.39 3.86
C ALA A 316 3.01 -28.86 2.65
N ARG A 317 2.38 -28.04 1.78
CA ARG A 317 3.06 -27.40 0.63
C ARG A 317 4.22 -26.50 1.02
N HIS A 318 4.19 -25.94 2.23
CA HIS A 318 5.26 -25.13 2.77
C HIS A 318 6.23 -25.91 3.66
N GLY A 319 6.08 -27.23 3.77
CA GLY A 319 6.92 -28.09 4.62
C GLY A 319 6.77 -27.78 6.11
N ARG A 320 5.61 -27.27 6.53
CA ARG A 320 5.34 -26.86 7.91
C ARG A 320 4.26 -27.76 8.53
N PRO A 321 4.34 -28.05 9.84
CA PRO A 321 3.22 -28.68 10.54
C PRO A 321 2.03 -27.73 10.61
N LEU A 322 0.82 -28.29 10.69
CA LEU A 322 -0.39 -27.50 10.94
C LEU A 322 -0.30 -26.89 12.36
N SER A 323 -0.35 -25.56 12.43
CA SER A 323 -0.27 -24.85 13.71
C SER A 323 -1.65 -24.74 14.37
N PRO A 324 -1.78 -25.01 15.68
CA PRO A 324 -2.97 -24.63 16.44
C PRO A 324 -3.22 -23.11 16.45
N ASP A 325 -2.14 -22.32 16.36
CA ASP A 325 -2.18 -20.85 16.36
C ASP A 325 -2.42 -20.25 14.96
N ASP A 326 -2.77 -21.07 13.97
CA ASP A 326 -3.12 -20.60 12.63
C ASP A 326 -4.30 -19.60 12.73
N PRO A 327 -4.19 -18.38 12.17
CA PRO A 327 -5.27 -17.39 12.22
C PRO A 327 -6.60 -17.87 11.62
N LEU A 328 -6.56 -18.87 10.73
CA LEU A 328 -7.72 -19.47 10.09
C LEU A 328 -8.23 -20.71 10.85
N ALA A 329 -7.55 -21.18 11.88
CA ALA A 329 -8.09 -22.22 12.78
C ALA A 329 -9.33 -21.68 13.50
N GLU A 330 -10.41 -22.45 13.58
CA GLU A 330 -11.65 -22.01 14.23
C GLU A 330 -11.44 -21.43 15.65
N PRO A 331 -10.63 -22.03 16.54
CA PRO A 331 -10.36 -21.49 17.87
C PRO A 331 -9.69 -20.10 17.87
N SER A 332 -8.97 -19.76 16.81
CA SER A 332 -8.32 -18.45 16.62
C SER A 332 -9.22 -17.46 15.89
N LEU A 333 -9.91 -17.95 14.84
CA LEU A 333 -10.70 -17.15 13.93
C LEU A 333 -12.00 -16.66 14.57
N ARG A 334 -12.73 -17.54 15.27
CA ARG A 334 -14.03 -17.21 15.88
C ARG A 334 -13.91 -16.04 16.88
N PRO A 335 -12.99 -16.06 17.87
CA PRO A 335 -12.82 -14.92 18.77
C PRO A 335 -12.32 -13.65 18.07
N ALA A 336 -11.57 -13.76 16.97
CA ALA A 336 -11.13 -12.61 16.19
C ALA A 336 -12.30 -11.94 15.46
N LEU A 337 -13.18 -12.73 14.85
CA LEU A 337 -14.41 -12.28 14.22
C LEU A 337 -15.35 -11.61 15.23
N GLU A 338 -15.63 -12.27 16.35
CA GLU A 338 -16.54 -11.76 17.38
C GLU A 338 -16.06 -10.43 17.96
N ALA A 339 -14.76 -10.33 18.28
CA ALA A 339 -14.16 -9.11 18.80
C ALA A 339 -14.18 -7.93 17.81
N THR A 340 -14.46 -8.18 16.53
CA THR A 340 -14.44 -7.18 15.46
C THR A 340 -15.81 -6.96 14.81
N GLY A 341 -16.89 -7.46 15.42
CA GLY A 341 -18.26 -7.20 14.99
C GLY A 341 -18.82 -8.18 13.96
N TRP A 342 -18.25 -9.39 13.88
CA TRP A 342 -18.71 -10.46 13.01
C TRP A 342 -19.23 -11.66 13.83
N HIS A 343 -20.27 -12.31 13.34
CA HIS A 343 -20.78 -13.56 13.88
C HIS A 343 -20.51 -14.70 12.90
N LEU A 344 -19.66 -15.66 13.28
CA LEU A 344 -19.32 -16.81 12.45
C LEU A 344 -20.54 -17.75 12.29
N ALA A 345 -21.03 -17.88 11.06
CA ALA A 345 -22.21 -18.68 10.72
C ALA A 345 -21.84 -20.06 10.18
N GLU A 346 -20.68 -20.19 9.54
CA GLU A 346 -20.25 -21.41 8.85
C GLU A 346 -18.73 -21.49 8.84
N TYR A 347 -18.20 -22.70 9.05
CA TYR A 347 -16.77 -22.96 9.06
C TYR A 347 -16.50 -24.35 8.45
N GLU A 348 -15.63 -24.39 7.45
CA GLU A 348 -15.20 -25.60 6.78
C GLU A 348 -13.70 -25.55 6.52
N ASP A 349 -13.00 -26.61 6.93
CA ASP A 349 -11.59 -26.83 6.64
C ASP A 349 -11.42 -28.23 6.08
N ALA A 350 -11.72 -28.36 4.79
CA ALA A 350 -11.63 -29.59 4.03
C ALA A 350 -10.27 -29.67 3.30
N PRO A 351 -9.80 -30.87 2.87
CA PRO A 351 -8.52 -30.98 2.16
C PRO A 351 -8.41 -30.09 0.91
N ASP A 352 -9.50 -29.95 0.17
CA ASP A 352 -9.56 -29.23 -1.10
C ASP A 352 -9.99 -27.76 -0.97
N HIS A 353 -10.45 -27.32 0.20
CA HIS A 353 -10.80 -25.92 0.43
C HIS A 353 -10.88 -25.54 1.91
N PHE A 354 -10.67 -24.25 2.17
CA PHE A 354 -11.05 -23.59 3.40
C PHE A 354 -12.16 -22.58 3.11
N LEU A 355 -13.18 -22.54 3.97
CA LEU A 355 -14.27 -21.58 3.88
C LEU A 355 -14.76 -21.19 5.27
N ALA A 356 -14.88 -19.90 5.53
CA ALA A 356 -15.56 -19.39 6.72
C ALA A 356 -16.50 -18.25 6.32
N ARG A 357 -17.78 -18.39 6.66
CA ARG A 357 -18.79 -17.36 6.40
C ARG A 357 -19.25 -16.74 7.70
N ALA A 358 -19.19 -15.43 7.78
CA ALA A 358 -19.61 -14.66 8.94
C ALA A 358 -20.56 -13.54 8.52
N ARG A 359 -21.45 -13.15 9.43
CA ARG A 359 -22.44 -12.10 9.20
C ARG A 359 -22.20 -10.94 10.13
N ARG A 360 -22.42 -9.71 9.65
CA ARG A 360 -22.46 -8.52 10.49
C ARG A 360 -23.84 -8.43 11.16
N PRO A 361 -23.93 -8.48 12.50
CA PRO A 361 -25.22 -8.43 13.21
C PRO A 361 -26.02 -7.15 12.98
#